data_AF-A0A1J5P434-F1
#
_entry.id   AF-A0A1J5P434-F1
#
_cell.length_a   1.000
_cell.length_b   1.000
_cell.length_c   1.000
_cell.angle_alpha   90.00
_cell.angle_beta   90.00
_cell.angle_gamma   90.00
#
_symmetry.space_group_name_H-M   'P 1'
#
loop_
_entity.id
_entity.type
_entity.pdbx_description
1 polymer ?
#
loop_
_entity_poly.entity_id
_entity_poly.type
_entity_poly.pdbx_seq_one_letter_code
_entity_poly.pdbx_strand_id
1 'polypeptide(L)' 'MMVDVRVSDLPNPRTGDLIVIGIDSFTIQGEPMRDREHLIWSLDLRPS' A
#
# COMPACT_ATOMS: atom_id res chain seq x y z
N MET A 1 -6.18 -6.83 -3.68
CA MET A 1 -5.79 -6.31 -5.01
C MET A 1 -4.38 -5.78 -4.86
N MET A 2 -3.53 -6.05 -5.84
CA MET A 2 -2.15 -5.60 -5.79
C MET A 2 -2.04 -4.20 -6.38
N VAL A 3 -1.41 -3.28 -5.64
CA VAL A 3 -1.12 -1.92 -6.09
C VAL A 3 0.33 -1.59 -5.77
N ASP A 4 1.01 -0.94 -6.72
CA ASP A 4 2.32 -0.35 -6.52
C ASP A 4 2.20 1.13 -6.20
N VAL A 5 2.85 1.58 -5.12
CA VAL A 5 2.87 2.98 -4.68
C VAL A 5 4.30 3.43 -4.44
N ARG A 6 4.62 4.68 -4.76
CA ARG A 6 5.96 5.23 -4.51
C ARG A 6 6.17 5.42 -3.02
N VAL A 7 7.38 5.14 -2.56
CA VAL A 7 7.79 5.39 -1.16
C VAL A 7 7.68 6.88 -0.81
N SER A 8 7.83 7.78 -1.78
CA SER A 8 7.61 9.22 -1.60
C SER A 8 6.19 9.58 -1.16
N ASP A 9 5.20 8.82 -1.62
CA ASP A 9 3.78 9.09 -1.41
C ASP A 9 3.27 8.38 -0.14
N LEU A 10 3.92 7.26 0.21
CA LEU A 10 3.58 6.45 1.39
C LEU A 10 4.87 5.91 2.06
N PRO A 11 5.46 6.65 3.02
CA PRO A 11 6.82 6.35 3.50
C PRO A 11 6.91 5.10 4.39
N ASN A 12 5.87 4.79 5.17
CA ASN A 12 5.89 3.70 6.15
C ASN A 12 4.53 2.97 6.28
N PRO A 13 4.01 2.37 5.20
CA PRO A 13 2.77 1.59 5.25
C PRO A 13 2.92 0.40 6.18
N ARG A 14 1.81 0.02 6.82
CA ARG A 14 1.71 -1.15 7.69
C ARG A 14 0.45 -1.95 7.38
N THR A 15 0.52 -3.25 7.62
CA THR A 15 -0.66 -4.11 7.61
C THR A 15 -1.75 -3.52 8.53
N GLY A 16 -2.97 -3.41 8.02
CA GLY A 16 -4.11 -2.81 8.73
C GLY A 16 -4.31 -1.31 8.50
N ASP A 17 -3.36 -0.61 7.87
CA ASP A 17 -3.54 0.79 7.52
C ASP A 17 -4.69 0.96 6.50
N LEU A 18 -5.43 2.06 6.64
CA LEU A 18 -6.47 2.49 5.72
C LEU A 18 -5.88 3.40 4.64
N ILE A 19 -6.14 3.10 3.38
CA ILE A 19 -5.77 3.90 2.22
C ILE A 19 -7.04 4.32 1.49
N VAL A 20 -7.08 5.58 1.07
CA VAL A 20 -8.16 6.11 0.23
C VAL A 20 -7.62 6.32 -1.19
N ILE A 21 -8.27 5.70 -2.16
CA ILE A 21 -7.95 5.85 -3.59
C ILE A 21 -9.19 6.42 -4.26
N GLY A 22 -9.13 7.70 -4.63
CA GLY A 22 -10.31 8.43 -5.12
C GLY A 22 -11.35 8.62 -4.00
N ILE A 23 -12.50 7.95 -4.13
CA ILE A 23 -13.58 7.96 -3.13
C ILE A 23 -13.70 6.63 -2.37
N ASP A 24 -12.90 5.63 -2.74
CA ASP A 24 -12.98 4.28 -2.20
C ASP A 24 -11.93 4.07 -1.09
N SER A 25 -12.30 3.30 -0.08
CA SER A 25 -11.44 2.97 1.07
C SER A 25 -10.99 1.51 1.01
N PHE A 26 -9.70 1.31 1.29
CA PHE A 26 -9.07 0.00 1.27
C PHE A 26 -8.20 -0.20 2.50
N THR A 27 -8.10 -1.44 2.98
CA THR A 27 -7.18 -1.81 4.06
C THR A 27 -6.04 -2.65 3.53
N ILE A 28 -4.80 -2.37 3.95
CA ILE A 28 -3.64 -3.22 3.69
C ILE A 28 -3.81 -4.55 4.46
N GLN A 29 -3.67 -5.69 3.80
CA GLN A 29 -3.89 -7.01 4.40
C GLN A 29 -2.62 -7.85 4.58
N GLY A 30 -1.65 -7.70 3.69
CA GLY A 30 -0.34 -8.35 3.78
C GLY A 30 0.74 -7.37 4.20
N GLU A 31 1.90 -7.92 4.59
CA GLU A 31 3.08 -7.11 4.83
C GLU A 31 3.48 -6.33 3.57
N PRO A 32 3.59 -5.00 3.63
CA PRO A 32 4.08 -4.19 2.52
C PRO A 32 5.46 -4.66 2.05
N MET A 33 5.61 -4.90 0.76
CA MET A 33 6.88 -5.37 0.18
C MET A 33 7.56 -4.23 -0.57
N ARG A 34 8.83 -3.95 -0.27
CA ARG A 34 9.62 -3.03 -1.08
C ARG A 34 10.18 -3.73 -2.30
N ASP A 35 10.27 -3.00 -3.40
CA ASP A 35 11.09 -3.39 -4.53
C ASP A 35 12.59 -3.38 -4.17
N ARG A 36 13.44 -3.85 -5.10
CA ARG A 36 14.89 -3.98 -4.86
C ARG A 36 15.58 -2.63 -4.61
N GLU A 37 15.11 -1.57 -5.27
CA GLU A 37 15.70 -0.23 -5.14
C GLU A 37 15.07 0.57 -3.99
N HIS A 38 14.12 -0.01 -3.26
CA HIS A 38 13.38 0.64 -2.17
C HIS A 38 12.69 1.95 -2.57
N LEU A 39 12.20 2.03 -3.82
CA LEU A 39 11.49 3.18 -4.37
C LEU A 39 9.98 2.96 -4.43
N ILE A 40 9.56 1.70 -4.44
CA ILE A 40 8.16 1.30 -4.62
C ILE A 40 7.77 0.30 -3.52
N TRP A 41 6.57 0.47 -3.00
CA TRP A 41 5.86 -0.53 -2.22
C TRP A 41 4.88 -1.28 -3.10
N SER A 42 4.89 -2.60 -3.02
CA SER A 42 3.79 -3.45 -3.47
C SER A 42 2.89 -3.77 -2.27
N LEU A 43 1.61 -3.42 -2.38
CA LEU A 43 0.59 -3.55 -1.33
C LEU A 43 -0.51 -4.51 -1.76
N ASP A 44 -0.92 -5.39 -0.85
CA ASP A 44 -2.17 -6.15 -1.00
C ASP A 44 -3.30 -5.46 -0.23
N LEU A 45 -4.29 -4.97 -0.99
CA LEU A 45 -5.40 -4.18 -0.50
C LEU A 45 -6.71 -4.95 -0.55
N ARG A 46 -7.56 -4.85 0.47
CA ARG A 46 -8.97 -5.26 0.38
C ARG A 46 -9.89 -4.06 0.54
N PRO A 47 -11.06 -4.03 -0.12
CA PRO A 47 -12.10 -3.06 0.21
C PRO A 47 -12.40 -3.10 1.71
N SER A 48 -12.51 -1.92 2.31
CA SER A 48 -12.94 -1.77 3.70
C SER A 48 -14.46 -1.89 3.85
#